data_AF-Q7N2L5-F1
#
_entry.id   AF-Q7N2L5-F1
#
_cell.length_a   1.000
_cell.length_b   1.000
_cell.length_c   1.000
_cell.angle_alpha   90.00
_cell.angle_beta   90.00
_cell.angle_gamma   90.00
#
_symmetry.space_group_name_H-M   'P 1'
#
loop_
_entity.id
_entity.type
_entity.pdbx_description
1 polymer ?
#
loop_
_entity_poly.entity_id
_entity_poly.type
_entity_poly.pdbx_seq_one_letter_code
_entity_poly.pdbx_strand_id
1 'polypeptide(L)'
;MSEIFKRWRNARCVFNGDFYSIISYSGYRSLNLDLLGGNHMLSPDISDEELGIVILDALSKSRLIDPDDNFFDNEKKAERYKEWVKLLMETYNYCSKRQLFKKMHNCGIQLLDGQITIRPSSHEKLEGWSGDGISVADYVVIPADSSPEEVGAALRLAFSRCRSYV
;
A
#
# COMPACT_ATOMS: atom_id res chain seq x y z
N MET A 1 -3.19 -1.97 -25.40
CA MET A 1 -2.64 -1.95 -24.03
C MET A 1 -1.23 -2.54 -24.04
N SER A 2 -0.26 -1.89 -23.38
CA SER A 2 1.13 -2.42 -23.31
C SER A 2 1.23 -3.66 -22.43
N GLU A 3 2.07 -4.63 -22.81
CA GLU A 3 2.23 -5.92 -22.12
C GLU A 3 2.78 -5.79 -20.69
N ILE A 4 3.47 -4.71 -20.38
CA ILE A 4 3.99 -4.46 -19.03
C ILE A 4 2.86 -4.38 -18.01
N PHE A 5 1.74 -3.73 -18.36
CA PHE A 5 0.61 -3.51 -17.46
C PHE A 5 -0.17 -4.80 -17.17
N LYS A 6 -0.08 -5.82 -18.03
CA LYS A 6 -0.68 -7.14 -17.78
C LYS A 6 0.01 -7.90 -16.66
N ARG A 7 1.32 -7.65 -16.47
CA ARG A 7 2.18 -8.32 -15.49
C ARG A 7 2.38 -7.49 -14.23
N TRP A 8 2.04 -6.21 -14.29
CA TRP A 8 2.17 -5.29 -13.18
C TRP A 8 1.09 -5.57 -12.12
N ARG A 9 1.52 -5.82 -10.88
CA ARG A 9 0.66 -5.96 -9.71
C ARG A 9 1.09 -4.97 -8.63
N ASN A 10 0.13 -4.36 -7.96
CA ASN A 10 0.40 -3.31 -6.99
C ASN A 10 -0.43 -3.49 -5.72
N ALA A 11 0.19 -3.17 -4.61
CA ALA A 11 -0.46 -3.02 -3.32
C ALA A 11 0.11 -1.79 -2.62
N ARG A 12 -0.54 -1.39 -1.55
CA ARG A 12 -0.05 -0.37 -0.64
C ARG A 12 -0.21 -0.87 0.78
N CYS A 13 0.79 -0.61 1.60
CA CYS A 13 0.67 -0.80 3.03
C CYS A 13 0.83 0.55 3.75
N VAL A 14 -0.05 0.81 4.70
CA VAL A 14 0.12 1.90 5.67
C VAL A 14 0.27 1.35 7.08
N PHE A 15 1.06 2.04 7.89
CA PHE A 15 1.33 1.66 9.28
C PHE A 15 1.51 2.91 10.13
N ASN A 16 0.83 3.00 11.27
CA ASN A 16 0.91 4.17 12.17
C ASN A 16 1.40 3.84 13.59
N GLY A 17 1.81 2.60 13.83
CA GLY A 17 2.13 2.06 15.15
C GLY A 17 1.05 1.17 15.73
N ASP A 18 -0.21 1.42 15.38
CA ASP A 18 -1.35 0.72 15.99
C ASP A 18 -1.87 -0.44 15.12
N PHE A 19 -1.65 -0.39 13.80
CA PHE A 19 -2.05 -1.44 12.86
C PHE A 19 -1.36 -1.31 11.50
N TYR A 20 -1.33 -2.41 10.75
CA TYR A 20 -1.08 -2.40 9.31
C TYR A 20 -2.40 -2.41 8.52
N SER A 21 -2.50 -1.59 7.48
CA SER A 21 -3.57 -1.73 6.47
C SER A 21 -2.95 -1.98 5.10
N ILE A 22 -3.15 -3.18 4.57
CA ILE A 22 -2.67 -3.63 3.27
C ILE A 22 -3.84 -3.64 2.31
N ILE A 23 -3.74 -2.85 1.23
CA ILE A 23 -4.81 -2.71 0.25
C ILE A 23 -4.25 -2.95 -1.15
N SER A 24 -5.00 -3.70 -1.95
CA SER A 24 -4.72 -3.88 -3.37
C SER A 24 -4.86 -2.56 -4.12
N TYR A 25 -3.91 -2.27 -4.99
CA TYR A 25 -3.95 -1.11 -5.88
C TYR A 25 -4.08 -1.61 -7.33
N SER A 26 -5.12 -1.16 -8.01
CA SER A 26 -5.46 -1.60 -9.37
C SER A 26 -5.44 -0.40 -10.32
N GLY A 27 -5.35 -0.67 -11.62
CA GLY A 27 -5.42 0.37 -12.63
C GLY A 27 -4.64 0.04 -13.89
N TYR A 28 -4.11 1.09 -14.51
CA TYR A 28 -3.28 1.00 -15.73
C TYR A 28 -2.04 1.87 -15.56
N ARG A 29 -2.11 3.14 -15.97
CA ARG A 29 -1.06 4.14 -15.75
C ARG A 29 -1.20 4.84 -14.40
N SER A 30 -2.45 5.12 -14.04
CA SER A 30 -2.82 5.58 -12.71
C SER A 30 -3.26 4.37 -11.90
N LEU A 31 -2.85 4.32 -10.63
CA LEU A 31 -3.24 3.28 -9.69
C LEU A 31 -4.13 3.89 -8.61
N ASN A 32 -5.23 3.22 -8.32
CA ASN A 32 -6.15 3.63 -7.26
C ASN A 32 -6.39 2.47 -6.29
N LEU A 33 -6.80 2.84 -5.08
CA LEU A 33 -7.25 1.92 -4.06
C LEU A 33 -8.42 1.06 -4.57
N ASP A 34 -8.27 -0.25 -4.49
CA ASP A 34 -9.25 -1.24 -4.96
C ASP A 34 -9.79 -2.06 -3.79
N LEU A 35 -10.92 -1.62 -3.21
CA LEU A 35 -11.55 -2.33 -2.11
C LEU A 35 -12.05 -3.73 -2.48
N LEU A 36 -12.33 -4.00 -3.76
CA LEU A 36 -12.69 -5.34 -4.23
C LEU A 36 -11.50 -6.30 -4.18
N GLY A 37 -10.30 -5.76 -4.35
CA GLY A 37 -9.06 -6.52 -4.18
C GLY A 37 -8.68 -6.75 -2.71
N GLY A 38 -9.51 -6.31 -1.75
CA GLY A 38 -9.32 -6.53 -0.32
C GLY A 38 -8.59 -5.38 0.40
N ASN A 39 -9.02 -5.16 1.65
CA ASN A 39 -8.35 -4.33 2.64
C ASN A 39 -8.12 -5.19 3.88
N HIS A 40 -6.87 -5.51 4.17
CA HIS A 40 -6.47 -6.33 5.29
C HIS A 40 -5.96 -5.43 6.42
N MET A 41 -6.63 -5.49 7.57
CA MET A 41 -6.28 -4.75 8.78
C MET A 41 -5.66 -5.73 9.77
N LEU A 42 -4.39 -5.51 10.11
CA LEU A 42 -3.58 -6.47 10.86
C LEU A 42 -3.01 -5.84 12.12
N SER A 43 -2.81 -6.67 13.14
CA SER A 43 -2.12 -6.30 14.38
C SER A 43 -0.69 -5.82 14.10
N PRO A 44 -0.15 -4.85 14.87
CA PRO A 44 1.25 -4.44 14.76
C PRO A 44 2.24 -5.57 15.10
N ASP A 45 1.81 -6.51 15.95
CA ASP A 45 2.59 -7.65 16.45
C ASP A 45 2.55 -8.88 15.53
N ILE A 46 1.95 -8.75 14.33
CA ILE A 46 1.87 -9.85 13.37
C ILE A 46 3.28 -10.34 12.96
N SER A 47 3.43 -11.65 12.76
CA SER A 47 4.71 -12.21 12.30
C SER A 47 5.07 -11.74 10.88
N ASP A 48 6.35 -11.79 10.53
CA ASP A 48 6.81 -11.44 9.18
C ASP A 48 6.25 -12.41 8.13
N GLU A 49 6.13 -13.69 8.46
CA GLU A 49 5.54 -14.69 7.58
C GLU A 49 4.08 -14.36 7.24
N GLU A 50 3.23 -14.14 8.24
CA GLU A 50 1.81 -13.81 8.02
C GLU A 50 1.65 -12.46 7.31
N LEU A 51 2.49 -11.47 7.64
CA LEU A 51 2.52 -10.18 6.96
C LEU A 51 2.82 -10.36 5.47
N GLY A 52 3.83 -11.16 5.15
CA GLY A 52 4.19 -11.51 3.78
C GLY A 52 3.08 -12.23 3.00
N ILE A 53 2.41 -13.20 3.63
CA ILE A 53 1.27 -13.92 3.02
C ILE A 53 0.20 -12.93 2.59
N VAL A 54 -0.16 -11.98 3.46
CA VAL A 54 -1.18 -10.98 3.15
C VAL A 54 -0.74 -10.01 2.05
N ILE A 55 0.53 -9.63 2.01
CA ILE A 55 1.08 -8.80 0.92
C ILE A 55 0.96 -9.52 -0.42
N LEU A 56 1.35 -10.79 -0.46
CA LEU A 56 1.29 -11.61 -1.69
C LEU A 56 -0.16 -11.81 -2.15
N ASP A 57 -1.09 -12.03 -1.22
CA ASP A 57 -2.53 -12.10 -1.50
C ASP A 57 -3.05 -10.77 -2.09
N ALA A 58 -2.72 -9.62 -1.49
CA ALA A 58 -3.10 -8.31 -2.02
C ALA A 58 -2.51 -8.05 -3.42
N LEU A 59 -1.24 -8.41 -3.65
CA LEU A 59 -0.63 -8.31 -4.98
C LEU A 59 -1.37 -9.19 -6.00
N SER A 60 -1.77 -10.42 -5.62
CA SER A 60 -2.49 -11.34 -6.51
C SER A 60 -3.85 -10.79 -6.96
N LYS A 61 -4.48 -9.97 -6.10
CA LYS A 61 -5.80 -9.35 -6.34
C LYS A 61 -5.72 -8.01 -7.07
N SER A 62 -4.52 -7.49 -7.35
CA SER A 62 -4.34 -6.29 -8.17
C SER A 62 -4.78 -6.54 -9.62
N ARG A 63 -5.61 -5.64 -10.15
CA ARG A 63 -6.25 -5.78 -11.47
C ARG A 63 -5.77 -4.74 -12.47
N LEU A 64 -5.67 -5.19 -13.72
CA LEU A 64 -5.57 -4.30 -14.87
C LEU A 64 -6.98 -3.78 -15.20
N ILE A 65 -7.17 -2.47 -15.07
CA ILE A 65 -8.48 -1.83 -15.32
C ILE A 65 -8.46 -1.11 -16.66
N ASP A 66 -9.55 -1.22 -17.42
CA ASP A 66 -9.74 -0.50 -18.67
C ASP A 66 -9.71 1.02 -18.42
N PRO A 67 -8.90 1.80 -19.15
CA PRO A 67 -8.85 3.26 -19.00
C PRO A 67 -10.20 3.99 -19.08
N ASP A 68 -11.18 3.43 -19.79
CA ASP A 68 -12.52 4.01 -19.95
C ASP A 68 -13.49 3.57 -18.84
N ASP A 69 -13.05 2.71 -17.91
CA ASP A 69 -13.83 2.29 -16.75
C ASP A 69 -14.00 3.45 -15.76
N ASN A 70 -15.19 3.53 -15.14
CA ASN A 70 -15.50 4.50 -14.10
C ASN A 70 -14.63 4.36 -12.83
N PHE A 71 -13.80 3.33 -12.73
CA PHE A 71 -12.75 3.20 -11.72
C PHE A 71 -11.81 4.41 -11.68
N PHE A 72 -11.61 5.11 -12.79
CA PHE A 72 -10.78 6.32 -12.85
C PHE A 72 -11.56 7.62 -12.60
N ASP A 73 -12.88 7.54 -12.42
CA ASP A 73 -13.69 8.70 -12.06
C ASP A 73 -13.27 9.30 -10.70
N ASN A 74 -13.14 10.62 -10.67
CA ASN A 74 -12.61 11.34 -9.51
C ASN A 74 -13.57 11.32 -8.32
N GLU A 75 -14.88 11.38 -8.55
CA GLU A 75 -15.88 11.34 -7.48
C GLU A 75 -15.90 9.96 -6.85
N LYS A 76 -15.95 8.90 -7.68
CA LYS A 76 -15.89 7.52 -7.20
C LYS A 76 -14.59 7.19 -6.48
N LYS A 77 -13.47 7.76 -6.93
CA LYS A 77 -12.18 7.64 -6.23
C LYS A 77 -12.24 8.29 -4.85
N ALA A 78 -12.83 9.48 -4.74
CA ALA A 78 -12.99 10.17 -3.46
C ALA A 78 -13.95 9.43 -2.52
N GLU A 79 -15.01 8.82 -3.03
CA GLU A 79 -15.94 7.98 -2.26
C GLU A 79 -15.23 6.76 -1.67
N ARG A 80 -14.54 5.96 -2.50
CA ARG A 80 -13.77 4.80 -2.03
C ARG A 80 -12.73 5.17 -0.97
N TYR A 81 -12.07 6.32 -1.13
CA TYR A 81 -11.15 6.83 -0.12
C TYR A 81 -11.87 7.17 1.19
N LYS A 82 -12.99 7.88 1.14
CA LYS A 82 -13.78 8.21 2.34
C LYS A 82 -14.28 6.96 3.06
N GLU A 83 -14.73 5.96 2.32
CA GLU A 83 -15.15 4.66 2.87
C GLU A 83 -14.00 3.95 3.59
N TRP A 84 -12.82 3.89 2.96
CA TRP A 84 -11.62 3.31 3.57
C TRP A 84 -11.22 4.05 4.87
N VAL A 85 -11.19 5.38 4.85
CA VAL A 85 -10.86 6.16 6.06
C VAL A 85 -11.90 5.95 7.15
N LYS A 86 -13.19 5.93 6.81
CA LYS A 86 -14.27 5.67 7.77
C LYS A 86 -14.10 4.29 8.43
N LEU A 87 -13.85 3.26 7.63
CA LEU A 87 -13.63 1.90 8.13
C LEU A 87 -12.43 1.84 9.10
N LEU A 88 -11.32 2.50 8.79
CA LEU A 88 -10.16 2.56 9.69
C LEU A 88 -10.48 3.28 11.01
N MET A 89 -11.17 4.41 10.94
CA MET A 89 -11.54 5.18 12.13
C MET A 89 -12.49 4.40 13.04
N GLU A 90 -13.48 3.71 12.47
CA GLU A 90 -14.45 2.90 13.21
C GLU A 90 -13.79 1.65 13.83
N THR A 91 -12.95 0.95 13.07
CA THR A 91 -12.29 -0.29 13.52
C THR A 91 -11.33 -0.05 14.68
N TYR A 92 -10.57 1.05 14.63
CA TYR A 92 -9.55 1.38 15.62
C TYR A 92 -9.94 2.52 16.56
N ASN A 93 -11.22 2.91 16.57
CA ASN A 93 -11.81 3.92 17.46
C ASN A 93 -11.10 5.28 17.46
N TYR A 94 -10.60 5.75 16.30
CA TYR A 94 -10.04 7.09 16.20
C TYR A 94 -11.13 8.15 16.18
N CYS A 95 -11.07 9.11 17.08
CA CYS A 95 -12.03 10.21 17.16
C CYS A 95 -11.81 11.28 16.08
N SER A 96 -10.66 11.28 15.40
CA SER A 96 -10.36 12.23 14.32
C SER A 96 -9.40 11.66 13.29
N LYS A 97 -9.49 12.15 12.04
CA LYS A 97 -8.50 11.88 11.01
C LYS A 97 -7.08 12.25 11.43
N ARG A 98 -6.93 13.31 12.24
CA ARG A 98 -5.62 13.72 12.74
C ARG A 98 -4.97 12.64 13.59
N GLN A 99 -5.72 12.01 14.49
CA GLN A 99 -5.18 10.91 15.31
C GLN A 99 -4.79 9.71 14.44
N LEU A 100 -5.64 9.34 13.47
CA LEU A 100 -5.38 8.24 12.55
C LEU A 100 -4.08 8.46 11.75
N PHE A 101 -3.94 9.64 11.15
CA PHE A 101 -2.93 9.89 10.13
C PHE A 101 -1.62 10.49 10.63
N LYS A 102 -1.59 11.15 11.80
CA LYS A 102 -0.41 11.92 12.25
C LYS A 102 0.91 11.15 12.22
N LYS A 103 0.88 9.83 12.47
CA LYS A 103 2.07 8.96 12.47
C LYS A 103 2.06 7.92 11.35
N MET A 104 1.15 8.05 10.39
CA MET A 104 0.93 7.02 9.39
C MET A 104 2.02 7.08 8.31
N HIS A 105 2.87 6.06 8.28
CA HIS A 105 3.76 5.78 7.17
C HIS A 105 3.03 5.07 6.04
N ASN A 106 3.61 5.14 4.85
CA ASN A 106 3.06 4.56 3.63
C ASN A 106 4.18 3.94 2.79
N CYS A 107 3.98 2.69 2.38
CA CYS A 107 4.85 2.00 1.42
C CYS A 107 4.04 1.56 0.21
N GLY A 108 4.54 1.90 -0.98
CA GLY A 108 4.05 1.31 -2.24
C GLY A 108 4.72 -0.03 -2.49
N ILE A 109 3.97 -1.05 -2.86
CA ILE A 109 4.47 -2.40 -3.13
C ILE A 109 4.15 -2.74 -4.58
N GLN A 110 5.17 -3.10 -5.34
CA GLN A 110 5.05 -3.41 -6.76
C GLN A 110 5.66 -4.78 -7.03
N LEU A 111 4.91 -5.65 -7.72
CA LEU A 111 5.44 -6.85 -8.34
C LEU A 111 5.48 -6.64 -9.87
N LEU A 112 6.67 -6.79 -10.44
CA LEU A 112 6.89 -6.69 -11.88
C LEU A 112 8.13 -7.50 -12.27
N ASP A 113 8.04 -8.27 -13.36
CA ASP A 113 9.18 -9.00 -13.95
C ASP A 113 9.97 -9.86 -12.95
N GLY A 114 9.26 -10.55 -12.04
CA GLY A 114 9.87 -11.46 -11.07
C GLY A 114 10.54 -10.75 -9.88
N GLN A 115 10.29 -9.45 -9.68
CA GLN A 115 10.80 -8.69 -8.54
C GLN A 115 9.68 -7.99 -7.78
N ILE A 116 9.79 -8.01 -6.46
CA ILE A 116 8.97 -7.19 -5.56
C ILE A 116 9.81 -5.97 -5.16
N THR A 117 9.33 -4.78 -5.50
CA THR A 117 9.89 -3.49 -5.09
C THR A 117 8.98 -2.85 -4.06
N ILE A 118 9.51 -2.59 -2.87
CA ILE A 118 8.83 -1.88 -1.79
C ILE A 118 9.45 -0.49 -1.69
N ARG A 119 8.62 0.54 -1.90
CA ARG A 119 9.02 1.94 -1.95
C ARG A 119 8.53 2.65 -0.69
N PRO A 120 9.42 3.08 0.21
CA PRO A 120 9.04 3.99 1.28
C PRO A 120 8.58 5.34 0.74
N SER A 121 7.98 6.15 1.61
CA SER A 121 7.55 7.51 1.27
C SER A 121 7.88 8.51 2.38
N SER A 122 7.83 9.78 2.00
CA SER A 122 7.88 10.92 2.90
C SER A 122 6.47 11.39 3.20
N HIS A 123 6.11 11.42 4.49
CA HIS A 123 4.82 11.95 4.96
C HIS A 123 4.94 13.47 5.12
N GLU A 124 4.31 14.22 4.22
CA GLU A 124 4.48 15.69 4.08
C GLU A 124 3.25 16.48 4.48
N LYS A 125 2.07 15.87 4.35
CA LYS A 125 0.78 16.43 4.74
C LYS A 125 0.02 15.37 5.51
N LEU A 126 -0.95 15.78 6.31
CA LEU A 126 -1.71 14.85 7.15
C LEU A 126 -2.20 13.61 6.37
N GLU A 127 -2.81 13.81 5.20
CA GLU A 127 -3.29 12.73 4.32
C GLU A 127 -2.45 12.64 3.02
N GLY A 128 -1.17 13.05 3.04
CA GLY A 128 -0.33 13.18 1.85
C GLY A 128 1.09 12.65 2.03
N TRP A 129 1.47 11.72 1.13
CA TRP A 129 2.80 11.13 1.05
C TRP A 129 3.39 11.34 -0.34
N SER A 130 4.69 11.61 -0.40
CA SER A 130 5.46 11.82 -1.62
C SER A 130 6.69 10.90 -1.67
N GLY A 131 7.41 10.94 -2.78
CA GLY A 131 8.75 10.34 -2.88
C GLY A 131 9.88 11.32 -2.53
N ASP A 132 9.57 12.54 -2.05
CA ASP A 132 10.59 13.57 -1.90
C ASP A 132 11.59 13.17 -0.82
N GLY A 133 12.87 13.27 -1.17
CA GLY A 133 13.96 12.78 -0.33
C GLY A 133 14.13 11.25 -0.33
N ILE A 134 13.20 10.47 -0.89
CA ILE A 134 13.35 9.03 -1.08
C ILE A 134 14.03 8.77 -2.43
N SER A 135 15.15 8.06 -2.39
CA SER A 135 15.92 7.66 -3.55
C SER A 135 15.70 6.19 -3.89
N VAL A 136 16.17 5.76 -5.06
CA VAL A 136 16.14 4.33 -5.45
C VAL A 136 16.94 3.45 -4.47
N ALA A 137 17.97 4.00 -3.82
CA ALA A 137 18.75 3.29 -2.81
C ALA A 137 17.94 3.02 -1.52
N ASP A 138 16.89 3.79 -1.26
CA ASP A 138 16.00 3.58 -0.13
C ASP A 138 14.98 2.47 -0.40
N TYR A 139 14.79 2.05 -1.65
CA TYR A 139 13.88 0.97 -1.99
C TYR A 139 14.38 -0.38 -1.46
N VAL A 140 13.45 -1.24 -1.07
CA VAL A 140 13.75 -2.63 -0.75
C VAL A 140 13.29 -3.47 -1.93
N VAL A 141 14.22 -4.17 -2.57
CA VAL A 141 13.96 -4.99 -3.75
C VAL A 141 14.34 -6.43 -3.44
N ILE A 142 13.39 -7.34 -3.62
CA ILE A 142 13.57 -8.78 -3.39
C ILE A 142 13.02 -9.58 -4.58
N PRO A 143 13.53 -10.80 -4.83
CA PRO A 143 12.96 -11.72 -5.80
C PRO A 143 11.48 -12.04 -5.51
N ALA A 144 10.66 -12.26 -6.53
CA ALA A 144 9.24 -12.58 -6.36
C ALA A 144 8.98 -14.00 -5.83
N ASP A 145 9.97 -14.88 -5.88
CA ASP A 145 9.97 -16.22 -5.28
C ASP A 145 10.53 -16.23 -3.85
N SER A 146 10.81 -15.06 -3.26
CA SER A 146 11.16 -14.94 -1.84
C SER A 146 10.05 -15.54 -0.98
N SER A 147 10.45 -16.11 0.16
CA SER A 147 9.51 -16.64 1.14
C SER A 147 8.61 -15.53 1.70
N PRO A 148 7.40 -15.86 2.20
CA PRO A 148 6.54 -14.87 2.83
C PRO A 148 7.24 -14.12 3.97
N GLU A 149 8.04 -14.82 4.78
CA GLU A 149 8.81 -14.21 5.87
C GLU A 149 9.77 -13.11 5.36
N GLU A 150 10.51 -13.36 4.26
CA GLU A 150 11.37 -12.35 3.63
C GLU A 150 10.57 -11.16 3.08
N VAL A 151 9.36 -11.38 2.55
CA VAL A 151 8.48 -10.31 2.06
C VAL A 151 8.01 -9.43 3.22
N GLY A 152 7.62 -10.03 4.36
CA GLY A 152 7.24 -9.28 5.56
C GLY A 152 8.40 -8.49 6.15
N ALA A 153 9.56 -9.12 6.31
CA ALA A 153 10.78 -8.47 6.79
C ALA A 153 11.21 -7.30 5.87
N ALA A 154 11.12 -7.50 4.55
CA ALA A 154 11.39 -6.45 3.57
C ALA A 154 10.45 -5.25 3.71
N LEU A 155 9.16 -5.48 4.00
CA LEU A 155 8.21 -4.39 4.25
C LEU A 155 8.57 -3.62 5.52
N ARG A 156 8.92 -4.31 6.62
CA ARG A 156 9.36 -3.65 7.86
C ARG A 156 10.62 -2.81 7.65
N LEU A 157 11.58 -3.34 6.88
CA LEU A 157 12.77 -2.59 6.48
C LEU A 157 12.43 -1.36 5.63
N ALA A 158 11.45 -1.46 4.72
CA ALA A 158 11.02 -0.30 3.96
C ALA A 158 10.37 0.75 4.88
N PHE A 159 9.52 0.35 5.82
CA PHE A 159 8.94 1.28 6.79
C PHE A 159 9.99 2.00 7.64
N SER A 160 11.09 1.34 8.02
CA SER A 160 12.18 2.01 8.76
C SER A 160 12.92 3.07 7.94
N ARG A 161 12.69 3.11 6.62
CA ARG A 161 13.26 4.10 5.68
C ARG A 161 12.25 5.20 5.31
N CYS A 162 11.00 5.10 5.76
CA CYS A 162 10.02 6.18 5.62
C CYS A 162 10.47 7.42 6.39
N ARG A 163 10.04 8.59 5.92
CA ARG A 163 10.30 9.88 6.56
C ARG A 163 8.99 10.53 6.94
N SER A 164 8.98 11.35 7.98
CA SER A 164 7.80 12.09 8.41
C SER A 164 8.15 13.51 8.82
N TYR A 165 7.38 14.45 8.30
CA TYR A 165 7.51 15.88 8.52
C TYR A 165 6.18 16.51 9.03
N VAL A 166 5.23 15.67 9.45
CA VAL A 166 3.84 16.02 9.83
C VAL A 166 3.62 16.14 11.34
#